data_AF-A0A920V2I6-F1
#
_entry.id   AF-A0A920V2I6-F1
#
_cell.length_a   1.000
_cell.length_b   1.000
_cell.length_c   1.000
_cell.angle_alpha   90.00
_cell.angle_beta   90.00
_cell.angle_gamma   90.00
#
_symmetry.space_group_name_H-M   'P 1'
#
loop_
_entity.id
_entity.type
_entity.pdbx_description
1 polymer ?
#
loop_
_entity_poly.entity_id
_entity_poly.type
_entity_poly.pdbx_seq_one_letter_code
_entity_poly.pdbx_strand_id
1 'polypeptide(L)'
;MEKGDGDFGSDLLAVRVGAGVSAGLAAPAGDPDSRQAKRLETTRQLNVLIDDEWDWRLREQPTFAAYLGDRRHNSRWPDVSLKAINRRHGHRRAVLKQLAAIDRNMLAPGDRLNYDLFRRQYAVSVESHAHRWFLVPLTARDGIQDASSTADVIRFEQVEDYRQWLARLRSFREYMDQTIALMQVGLKERRVHDREVMVRVPAQIARQIVDDPRKSLFYKPFRSFPESVSLSDREKLRGEAVQAISDVVVPAYRHFLKFFNDSYLPGCFPRAGVWQMPRGKEFYAFRCRRFTTTDLTPSQIHDIGKREVKRIRGEMEKVIRQTKFDGSFREFLDFMRTDPRFFLQERRGPVGSLSRGDQANRSAPGPIVPSTAPDPLWCRGNPDASGAGYNNGLFTVPRRLTA
;
A
#
# COMPACT_ATOMS: atom_id res chain seq x y z
N MET A 1 52.09 5.50 36.84
CA MET A 1 52.58 6.12 38.07
C MET A 1 51.36 6.30 38.97
N GLU A 2 50.95 5.25 39.70
CA GLU A 2 51.55 4.76 40.96
C GLU A 2 51.52 5.83 42.06
N LYS A 3 51.21 5.56 43.32
CA LYS A 3 50.72 4.42 44.12
C LYS A 3 50.71 4.95 45.57
N GLY A 4 50.17 4.18 46.51
CA GLY A 4 50.47 4.31 47.93
C GLY A 4 49.18 4.16 48.74
N ASP A 5 48.67 2.95 48.99
CA ASP A 5 49.16 1.90 49.90
C ASP A 5 49.34 2.38 51.35
N GLY A 6 48.63 1.71 52.26
CA GLY A 6 48.64 1.93 53.70
C GLY A 6 47.66 0.98 54.39
N ASP A 7 47.94 -0.32 54.28
CA ASP A 7 47.43 -1.40 55.13
C ASP A 7 47.88 -1.19 56.59
N PHE A 8 47.01 -1.49 57.56
CA PHE A 8 47.33 -2.23 58.79
C PHE A 8 46.08 -2.38 59.69
N GLY A 9 45.67 -3.62 59.91
CA GLY A 9 45.57 -4.14 61.28
C GLY A 9 44.20 -4.17 61.96
N SER A 10 43.61 -5.38 61.93
CA SER A 10 43.11 -6.14 63.09
C SER A 10 41.93 -5.61 63.93
N ASP A 11 40.79 -6.25 63.70
CA ASP A 11 40.09 -7.13 64.65
C ASP A 11 39.38 -6.62 65.93
N LEU A 12 38.11 -7.08 65.97
CA LEU A 12 37.35 -7.64 67.09
C LEU A 12 36.34 -6.77 67.89
N LEU A 13 35.10 -7.30 67.82
CA LEU A 13 33.94 -7.26 68.73
C LEU A 13 33.08 -6.00 68.89
N ALA A 14 31.90 -6.11 68.25
CA ALA A 14 30.57 -6.19 68.88
C ALA A 14 30.21 -5.21 70.02
N VAL A 15 29.17 -4.40 69.80
CA VAL A 15 27.79 -4.64 70.27
C VAL A 15 26.90 -3.47 69.81
N ARG A 16 25.72 -3.80 69.27
CA ARG A 16 24.66 -2.87 68.84
C ARG A 16 23.92 -2.26 70.03
N VAL A 17 23.46 -1.01 69.89
CA VAL A 17 22.07 -0.44 70.02
C VAL A 17 22.29 1.09 69.92
N GLY A 18 21.63 1.95 69.15
CA GLY A 18 20.41 1.93 68.34
C GLY A 18 19.78 3.32 68.42
N ALA A 19 19.38 3.94 67.31
CA ALA A 19 18.21 4.83 67.14
C ALA A 19 18.34 5.77 65.92
N GLY A 20 17.28 5.79 65.10
CA GLY A 20 16.86 6.98 64.35
C GLY A 20 17.08 6.99 62.84
N VAL A 21 16.26 6.27 62.07
CA VAL A 21 16.01 6.62 60.65
C VAL A 21 14.51 6.78 60.44
N SER A 22 14.13 8.01 60.10
CA SER A 22 12.80 8.39 59.64
C SER A 22 12.45 7.63 58.36
N ALA A 23 11.41 6.78 58.42
CA ALA A 23 10.84 6.16 57.24
C ALA A 23 9.96 7.19 56.50
N GLY A 24 10.39 7.55 55.28
CA GLY A 24 9.53 8.22 54.32
C GLY A 24 8.39 7.29 53.90
N LEU A 25 7.16 7.79 53.94
CA LEU A 25 5.98 7.10 53.42
C LEU A 25 6.13 6.88 51.91
N ALA A 26 6.46 5.65 51.51
CA ALA A 26 6.22 5.18 50.16
C ALA A 26 4.71 4.94 50.00
N ALA A 27 4.10 5.54 48.98
CA ALA A 27 2.72 5.28 48.61
C ALA A 27 2.50 3.77 48.35
N PRO A 28 1.34 3.20 48.70
CA PRO A 28 1.10 1.77 48.56
C PRO A 28 1.12 1.40 47.07
N ALA A 29 2.08 0.54 46.68
CA ALA A 29 2.04 -0.13 45.40
C ALA A 29 0.77 -1.01 45.38
N GLY A 30 -0.20 -0.66 44.53
CA GLY A 30 -1.45 -1.41 44.42
C GLY A 30 -1.24 -2.89 44.10
N ASP A 31 -2.22 -3.71 44.48
CA ASP A 31 -2.22 -5.17 44.33
C ASP A 31 -1.75 -5.60 42.92
N PRO A 32 -0.65 -6.38 42.80
CA PRO A 32 -0.11 -6.88 41.54
C PRO A 32 -1.17 -7.56 40.65
N ASP A 33 -2.10 -8.29 41.24
CA ASP A 33 -3.15 -9.02 40.52
C ASP A 33 -4.17 -8.06 39.89
N SER A 34 -4.53 -6.99 40.60
CA SER A 34 -5.40 -5.93 40.07
C SER A 34 -4.78 -5.19 38.87
N ARG A 35 -3.46 -4.98 38.89
CA ARG A 35 -2.73 -4.29 37.82
C ARG A 35 -2.60 -5.17 36.58
N GLN A 36 -2.36 -6.47 36.77
CA GLN A 36 -2.33 -7.45 35.69
C GLN A 36 -3.71 -7.61 35.02
N ALA A 37 -4.78 -7.72 35.81
CA ALA A 37 -6.14 -7.75 35.29
C ALA A 37 -6.47 -6.51 34.46
N LYS A 38 -6.13 -5.31 34.96
CA LYS A 38 -6.32 -4.05 34.23
C LYS A 38 -5.52 -3.99 32.92
N ARG A 39 -4.30 -4.53 32.90
CA ARG A 39 -3.49 -4.64 31.67
C ARG A 39 -4.17 -5.52 30.63
N LEU A 40 -4.59 -6.73 31.02
CA LEU A 40 -5.27 -7.67 30.12
C LEU A 40 -6.54 -7.06 29.54
N GLU A 41 -7.32 -6.39 30.37
CA GLU A 41 -8.53 -5.67 29.95
C GLU A 41 -8.22 -4.54 28.97
N THR A 42 -7.17 -3.74 29.23
CA THR A 42 -6.75 -2.65 28.33
C THR A 42 -6.29 -3.20 26.96
N THR A 43 -5.53 -4.28 26.95
CA THR A 43 -5.12 -4.97 25.70
C THR A 43 -6.35 -5.53 24.96
N ARG A 44 -7.31 -6.10 25.68
CA ARG A 44 -8.56 -6.61 25.08
C ARG A 44 -9.35 -5.48 24.41
N GLN A 45 -9.49 -4.32 25.06
CA GLN A 45 -10.16 -3.15 24.49
C GLN A 45 -9.47 -2.65 23.21
N LEU A 46 -8.13 -2.64 23.19
CA LEU A 46 -7.36 -2.28 22.00
C LEU A 46 -7.61 -3.26 20.86
N ASN A 47 -7.55 -4.57 21.13
CA ASN A 47 -7.72 -5.59 20.11
C ASN A 47 -9.13 -5.55 19.50
N VAL A 48 -10.18 -5.44 20.34
CA VAL A 48 -11.56 -5.28 19.87
C VAL A 48 -11.69 -4.06 18.95
N LEU A 49 -11.11 -2.91 19.31
CA LEU A 49 -11.15 -1.73 18.44
C LEU A 49 -10.43 -1.95 17.11
N ILE A 50 -9.29 -2.64 17.11
CA ILE A 50 -8.53 -2.94 15.89
C ILE A 50 -9.31 -3.91 14.99
N ASP A 51 -9.90 -4.95 15.56
CA ASP A 51 -10.67 -5.98 14.85
C ASP A 51 -11.95 -5.39 14.24
N ASP A 52 -12.70 -4.61 15.02
CA ASP A 52 -13.89 -3.90 14.55
C ASP A 52 -13.56 -2.97 13.37
N GLU A 53 -12.45 -2.23 13.45
CA GLU A 53 -12.02 -1.35 12.38
C GLU A 53 -11.48 -2.08 11.16
N TRP A 54 -10.91 -3.26 11.34
CA TRP A 54 -10.52 -4.13 10.23
C TRP A 54 -11.76 -4.57 9.44
N ASP A 55 -12.76 -5.11 10.11
CA ASP A 55 -14.02 -5.52 9.48
C ASP A 55 -14.79 -4.34 8.87
N TRP A 56 -14.83 -3.19 9.56
CA TRP A 56 -15.41 -1.97 9.01
C TRP A 56 -14.69 -1.53 7.73
N ARG A 57 -13.35 -1.57 7.71
CA ARG A 57 -12.56 -1.21 6.54
C ARG A 57 -12.83 -2.13 5.36
N LEU A 58 -12.91 -3.44 5.58
CA LEU A 58 -13.19 -4.42 4.51
C LEU A 58 -14.58 -4.19 3.89
N ARG A 59 -15.56 -3.83 4.72
CA ARG A 59 -16.91 -3.46 4.28
C ARG A 59 -16.95 -2.18 3.46
N GLU A 60 -16.23 -1.15 3.88
CA GLU A 60 -16.17 0.15 3.20
C GLU A 60 -15.25 0.15 1.97
N GLN A 61 -14.36 -0.84 1.83
CA GLN A 61 -13.47 -1.00 0.68
C GLN A 61 -13.57 -2.41 0.07
N PRO A 62 -14.69 -2.74 -0.60
CA PRO A 62 -14.92 -4.07 -1.18
C PRO A 62 -13.87 -4.55 -2.19
N THR A 63 -13.22 -3.63 -2.91
CA THR A 63 -12.12 -3.98 -3.84
C THR A 63 -10.85 -4.37 -3.09
N PHE A 64 -10.57 -3.73 -1.95
CA PHE A 64 -9.47 -4.10 -1.07
C PHE A 64 -9.73 -5.44 -0.36
N ALA A 65 -10.97 -5.69 0.07
CA ALA A 65 -11.38 -6.99 0.61
C ALA A 65 -11.14 -8.12 -0.42
N ALA A 66 -11.59 -7.93 -1.66
CA ALA A 66 -11.37 -8.87 -2.76
C ALA A 66 -9.87 -9.12 -3.02
N TYR A 67 -9.04 -8.06 -2.99
CA TYR A 67 -7.58 -8.18 -3.15
C TYR A 67 -6.94 -9.07 -2.06
N LEU A 68 -7.45 -9.00 -0.83
CA LEU A 68 -7.00 -9.85 0.28
C LEU A 68 -7.55 -11.28 0.21
N GLY A 69 -8.51 -11.55 -0.67
CA GLY A 69 -9.19 -12.84 -0.78
C GLY A 69 -10.46 -12.97 0.07
N ASP A 70 -10.91 -11.88 0.70
CA ASP A 70 -12.17 -11.87 1.45
C ASP A 70 -13.35 -11.74 0.49
N ARG A 71 -14.23 -12.75 0.49
CA ARG A 71 -15.39 -12.85 -0.40
C ARG A 71 -16.64 -12.13 0.11
N ARG A 72 -16.69 -11.69 1.38
CA ARG A 72 -17.92 -11.18 2.05
C ARG A 72 -18.54 -9.96 1.35
N HIS A 73 -17.76 -9.21 0.57
CA HIS A 73 -18.19 -7.97 -0.08
C HIS A 73 -17.94 -7.95 -1.60
N ASN A 74 -17.72 -9.11 -2.21
CA ASN A 74 -17.34 -9.23 -3.62
C ASN A 74 -18.40 -8.73 -4.62
N SER A 75 -19.65 -8.54 -4.22
CA SER A 75 -20.72 -8.04 -5.09
C SER A 75 -20.74 -6.51 -5.29
N ARG A 76 -19.89 -5.74 -4.60
CA ARG A 76 -19.98 -4.27 -4.55
C ARG A 76 -18.72 -3.57 -5.03
N TRP A 77 -18.91 -2.40 -5.64
CA TRP A 77 -17.86 -1.36 -5.72
C TRP A 77 -17.84 -0.51 -4.44
N PRO A 78 -16.70 0.14 -4.11
CA PRO A 78 -16.68 1.12 -3.03
C PRO A 78 -17.59 2.32 -3.37
N ASP A 79 -18.32 2.81 -2.36
CA ASP A 79 -19.06 4.08 -2.45
C ASP A 79 -18.05 5.23 -2.34
N VAL A 80 -17.75 5.87 -3.46
CA VAL A 80 -16.81 6.98 -3.58
C VAL A 80 -17.50 8.34 -3.62
N SER A 81 -18.80 8.40 -3.32
CA SER A 81 -19.51 9.68 -3.19
C SER A 81 -18.88 10.58 -2.12
N LEU A 82 -18.99 11.90 -2.29
CA LEU A 82 -18.57 12.87 -1.27
C LEU A 82 -19.25 12.62 0.08
N LYS A 83 -20.52 12.20 0.08
CA LYS A 83 -21.26 11.84 1.28
C LYS A 83 -20.57 10.71 2.04
N ALA A 84 -20.19 9.63 1.34
CA ALA A 84 -19.51 8.50 1.95
C ALA A 84 -18.09 8.83 2.41
N ILE A 85 -17.35 9.64 1.64
CA ILE A 85 -16.02 10.13 2.05
C ILE A 85 -16.10 10.91 3.36
N ASN A 86 -17.05 11.85 3.46
CA ASN A 86 -17.25 12.65 4.68
C ASN A 86 -17.73 11.79 5.86
N ARG A 87 -18.63 10.82 5.61
CA ARG A 87 -19.05 9.83 6.63
C ARG A 87 -17.85 9.07 7.18
N ARG A 88 -17.01 8.50 6.30
CA ARG A 88 -15.77 7.79 6.69
C ARG A 88 -14.78 8.70 7.42
N HIS A 89 -14.70 9.98 7.07
CA HIS A 89 -13.88 10.93 7.81
C HIS A 89 -14.40 11.15 9.24
N GLY A 90 -15.71 11.32 9.40
CA GLY A 90 -16.35 11.41 10.73
C GLY A 90 -16.10 10.16 11.57
N HIS A 91 -16.26 8.97 10.98
CA HIS A 91 -15.95 7.68 11.61
C HIS A 91 -14.52 7.61 12.13
N ARG A 92 -13.53 7.93 11.29
CA ARG A 92 -12.10 7.92 11.69
C ARG A 92 -11.78 8.89 12.83
N ARG A 93 -12.46 10.04 12.90
CA ARG A 93 -12.33 10.96 14.04
C ARG A 93 -12.90 10.36 15.32
N ALA A 94 -14.04 9.66 15.24
CA ALA A 94 -14.63 8.98 16.38
C ALA A 94 -13.72 7.84 16.89
N VAL A 95 -13.13 7.06 15.99
CA VAL A 95 -12.18 6.00 16.32
C VAL A 95 -10.94 6.54 17.05
N LEU A 96 -10.37 7.67 16.60
CA LEU A 96 -9.27 8.31 17.35
C LEU A 96 -9.68 8.72 18.77
N LYS A 97 -10.94 9.12 18.97
CA LYS A 97 -11.47 9.48 20.28
C LYS A 97 -11.65 8.23 21.16
N GLN A 98 -12.11 7.11 20.60
CA GLN A 98 -12.18 5.82 21.29
C GLN A 98 -10.79 5.30 21.66
N LEU A 99 -9.84 5.35 20.73
CA LEU A 99 -8.46 4.96 20.95
C LEU A 99 -7.78 5.79 22.06
N ALA A 100 -8.09 7.08 22.15
CA ALA A 100 -7.56 7.95 23.21
C ALA A 100 -8.08 7.60 24.61
N ALA A 101 -9.19 6.87 24.72
CA ALA A 101 -9.70 6.38 26.01
C ALA A 101 -8.95 5.14 26.52
N ILE A 102 -8.16 4.48 25.67
CA ILE A 102 -7.33 3.33 26.04
C ILE A 102 -6.01 3.84 26.61
N ASP A 103 -5.70 3.47 27.86
CA ASP A 103 -4.47 3.89 28.53
C ASP A 103 -3.23 3.18 27.94
N ARG A 104 -2.53 3.88 27.05
CA ARG A 104 -1.31 3.40 26.40
C ARG A 104 -0.24 2.93 27.41
N ASN A 105 -0.18 3.51 28.61
CA ASN A 105 0.85 3.16 29.61
C ASN A 105 0.55 1.83 30.32
N MET A 106 -0.70 1.35 30.24
CA MET A 106 -1.11 0.06 30.77
C MET A 106 -0.87 -1.11 29.81
N LEU A 107 -0.54 -0.82 28.55
CA LEU A 107 -0.28 -1.82 27.51
C LEU A 107 1.13 -2.43 27.61
N ALA A 108 1.26 -3.69 27.20
CA ALA A 108 2.56 -4.34 27.02
C ALA A 108 3.37 -3.70 25.86
N PRO A 109 4.71 -3.86 25.79
CA PRO A 109 5.51 -3.22 24.74
C PRO A 109 5.04 -3.48 23.30
N GLY A 110 4.64 -4.71 22.96
CA GLY A 110 4.10 -5.04 21.63
C GLY A 110 2.76 -4.35 21.35
N ASP A 111 1.86 -4.32 22.32
CA ASP A 111 0.56 -3.65 22.19
C ASP A 111 0.69 -2.13 22.11
N ARG A 112 1.70 -1.53 22.77
CA ARG A 112 2.02 -0.11 22.62
C ARG A 112 2.44 0.22 21.18
N LEU A 113 3.18 -0.67 20.53
CA LEU A 113 3.53 -0.50 19.12
C LEU A 113 2.27 -0.59 18.24
N ASN A 114 1.40 -1.58 18.47
CA ASN A 114 0.13 -1.69 17.74
C ASN A 114 -0.73 -0.44 17.90
N TYR A 115 -0.86 0.05 19.14
CA TYR A 115 -1.54 1.31 19.45
C TYR A 115 -0.95 2.48 18.66
N ASP A 116 0.37 2.64 18.66
CA ASP A 116 1.05 3.76 18.00
C ASP A 116 0.91 3.72 16.47
N LEU A 117 1.05 2.54 15.88
CA LEU A 117 0.86 2.34 14.44
C LEU A 117 -0.59 2.61 14.02
N PHE A 118 -1.55 2.09 14.77
CA PHE A 118 -2.97 2.30 14.54
C PHE A 118 -3.34 3.79 14.68
N ARG A 119 -2.90 4.44 15.77
CA ARG A 119 -3.07 5.89 15.97
C ARG A 119 -2.50 6.69 14.81
N ARG A 120 -1.26 6.37 14.38
CA ARG A 120 -0.60 7.04 13.26
C ARG A 120 -1.42 6.90 11.98
N GLN A 121 -1.89 5.69 11.65
CA GLN A 121 -2.68 5.44 10.45
C GLN A 121 -3.96 6.29 10.42
N TYR A 122 -4.71 6.34 11.52
CA TYR A 122 -5.95 7.12 11.60
C TYR A 122 -5.69 8.62 11.63
N ALA A 123 -4.69 9.08 12.39
CA ALA A 123 -4.31 10.49 12.46
C ALA A 123 -3.91 11.03 11.09
N VAL A 124 -3.05 10.29 10.36
CA VAL A 124 -2.66 10.64 8.98
C VAL A 124 -3.87 10.64 8.06
N SER A 125 -4.82 9.70 8.21
CA SER A 125 -6.03 9.69 7.39
C SER A 125 -6.95 10.88 7.68
N VAL A 126 -7.11 11.28 8.95
CA VAL A 126 -7.90 12.45 9.36
C VAL A 126 -7.26 13.73 8.84
N GLU A 127 -5.95 13.90 9.01
CA GLU A 127 -5.20 15.05 8.50
C GLU A 127 -5.30 15.14 6.97
N SER A 128 -5.16 14.01 6.27
CA SER A 128 -5.19 13.97 4.80
C SER A 128 -6.48 14.51 4.19
N HIS A 129 -7.60 14.43 4.93
CA HIS A 129 -8.91 14.86 4.47
C HIS A 129 -8.93 16.36 4.15
N ALA A 130 -8.19 17.17 4.91
CA ALA A 130 -8.09 18.62 4.70
C ALA A 130 -7.45 18.99 3.35
N HIS A 131 -6.64 18.10 2.77
CA HIS A 131 -6.01 18.31 1.46
C HIS A 131 -6.90 17.88 0.28
N ARG A 132 -8.02 17.20 0.55
CA ARG A 132 -9.06 16.84 -0.44
C ARG A 132 -8.52 16.08 -1.66
N TRP A 133 -7.48 15.27 -1.47
CA TRP A 133 -6.89 14.46 -2.56
C TRP A 133 -7.88 13.44 -3.14
N PHE A 134 -8.95 13.09 -2.42
CA PHE A 134 -10.03 12.26 -2.93
C PHE A 134 -10.79 12.88 -4.13
N LEU A 135 -10.61 14.17 -4.41
CA LEU A 135 -11.12 14.82 -5.63
C LEU A 135 -10.29 14.53 -6.89
N VAL A 136 -9.15 13.85 -6.71
CA VAL A 136 -8.26 13.38 -7.78
C VAL A 136 -8.23 11.85 -7.75
N PRO A 137 -9.31 11.18 -8.19
CA PRO A 137 -9.52 9.75 -7.96
C PRO A 137 -8.73 8.82 -8.89
N LEU A 138 -7.94 9.37 -9.81
CA LEU A 138 -7.14 8.59 -10.75
C LEU A 138 -5.79 9.25 -11.00
N THR A 139 -4.84 8.41 -11.42
CA THR A 139 -3.52 8.78 -11.93
C THR A 139 -3.28 8.07 -13.26
N ALA A 140 -2.16 8.27 -13.94
CA ALA A 140 -1.83 7.46 -15.14
C ALA A 140 -1.50 5.99 -14.83
N ARG A 141 -1.45 5.58 -13.55
CA ARG A 141 -1.12 4.21 -13.11
C ARG A 141 -2.28 3.47 -12.45
N ASP A 142 -3.31 4.18 -12.02
CA ASP A 142 -4.38 3.62 -11.18
C ASP A 142 -5.62 4.51 -11.30
N GLY A 143 -6.79 3.92 -11.10
CA GLY A 143 -8.08 4.60 -11.16
C GLY A 143 -9.14 3.78 -11.90
N ILE A 144 -10.28 4.42 -12.12
CA ILE A 144 -11.47 3.80 -12.75
C ILE A 144 -11.18 3.23 -14.15
N GLN A 145 -10.16 3.74 -14.85
CA GLN A 145 -9.73 3.25 -16.16
C GLN A 145 -9.12 1.83 -16.13
N ASP A 146 -8.72 1.34 -14.96
CA ASP A 146 -8.19 -0.02 -14.75
C ASP A 146 -9.13 -0.91 -13.93
N ALA A 147 -10.40 -0.52 -13.71
CA ALA A 147 -11.30 -1.26 -12.82
C ALA A 147 -11.48 -2.76 -13.18
N SER A 148 -11.23 -3.14 -14.45
CA SER A 148 -11.20 -4.54 -14.90
C SER A 148 -10.17 -5.41 -14.18
N SER A 149 -9.04 -4.85 -13.72
CA SER A 149 -7.99 -5.61 -13.03
C SER A 149 -8.45 -6.23 -11.70
N THR A 150 -9.59 -5.76 -11.17
CA THR A 150 -10.21 -6.40 -10.00
C THR A 150 -10.58 -7.87 -10.28
N ALA A 151 -10.90 -8.21 -11.53
CA ALA A 151 -11.16 -9.60 -11.92
C ALA A 151 -9.90 -10.50 -11.80
N ASP A 152 -8.70 -9.93 -11.90
CA ASP A 152 -7.45 -10.68 -11.80
C ASP A 152 -7.12 -11.10 -10.37
N VAL A 153 -7.74 -10.45 -9.38
CA VAL A 153 -7.52 -10.72 -7.96
C VAL A 153 -8.66 -11.48 -7.31
N ILE A 154 -9.82 -11.61 -7.96
CA ILE A 154 -10.95 -12.42 -7.50
C ILE A 154 -10.76 -13.87 -7.95
N ARG A 155 -11.14 -14.83 -7.10
CA ARG A 155 -11.19 -16.25 -7.47
C ARG A 155 -12.58 -16.59 -8.01
N PHE A 156 -12.61 -17.30 -9.13
CA PHE A 156 -13.82 -17.76 -9.79
C PHE A 156 -13.89 -19.29 -9.73
N GLU A 157 -14.35 -19.81 -8.60
CA GLU A 157 -14.34 -21.25 -8.28
C GLU A 157 -15.76 -21.86 -8.29
N GLN A 158 -16.76 -21.03 -8.05
CA GLN A 158 -18.16 -21.43 -7.93
C GLN A 158 -19.11 -20.42 -8.58
N VAL A 159 -20.33 -20.85 -8.91
CA VAL A 159 -21.37 -20.03 -9.55
C VAL A 159 -21.57 -18.67 -8.85
N GLU A 160 -21.52 -18.67 -7.52
CA GLU A 160 -21.73 -17.45 -6.73
C GLU A 160 -20.64 -16.39 -6.95
N ASP A 161 -19.38 -16.77 -7.19
CA ASP A 161 -18.31 -15.82 -7.49
C ASP A 161 -18.62 -15.03 -8.78
N TYR A 162 -19.15 -15.73 -9.79
CA TYR A 162 -19.56 -15.11 -11.05
C TYR A 162 -20.77 -14.20 -10.87
N ARG A 163 -21.75 -14.59 -10.05
CA ARG A 163 -22.92 -13.75 -9.75
C ARG A 163 -22.53 -12.47 -9.01
N GLN A 164 -21.59 -12.55 -8.08
CA GLN A 164 -21.04 -11.38 -7.39
C GLN A 164 -20.30 -10.45 -8.37
N TRP A 165 -19.52 -11.00 -9.30
CA TRP A 165 -18.90 -10.21 -10.35
C TRP A 165 -19.93 -9.55 -11.27
N LEU A 166 -20.98 -10.26 -11.68
CA LEU A 166 -22.09 -9.69 -12.45
C LEU A 166 -22.79 -8.54 -11.70
N ALA A 167 -22.96 -8.64 -10.38
CA ALA A 167 -23.49 -7.55 -9.56
C ALA A 167 -22.60 -6.30 -9.61
N ARG A 168 -21.27 -6.46 -9.64
CA ARG A 168 -20.35 -5.35 -9.90
C ARG A 168 -20.52 -4.76 -11.29
N LEU A 169 -20.63 -5.59 -12.33
CA LEU A 169 -20.81 -5.07 -13.70
C LEU A 169 -22.10 -4.25 -13.81
N ARG A 170 -23.19 -4.74 -13.21
CA ARG A 170 -24.50 -4.06 -13.20
C ARG A 170 -24.49 -2.73 -12.43
N SER A 171 -23.73 -2.65 -11.34
CA SER A 171 -23.59 -1.41 -10.54
C SER A 171 -22.45 -0.49 -10.99
N PHE A 172 -21.75 -0.84 -12.07
CA PHE A 172 -20.55 -0.10 -12.49
C PHE A 172 -20.84 1.35 -12.91
N ARG A 173 -22.02 1.62 -13.48
CA ARG A 173 -22.46 2.98 -13.82
C ARG A 173 -22.45 3.90 -12.59
N GLU A 174 -23.00 3.45 -11.47
CA GLU A 174 -23.03 4.25 -10.24
C GLU A 174 -21.61 4.58 -9.77
N TYR A 175 -20.71 3.59 -9.80
CA TYR A 175 -19.31 3.78 -9.41
C TYR A 175 -18.58 4.80 -10.33
N MET A 176 -18.83 4.71 -11.64
CA MET A 176 -18.32 5.66 -12.63
C MET A 176 -18.86 7.07 -12.39
N ASP A 177 -20.17 7.22 -12.19
CA ASP A 177 -20.84 8.51 -12.00
C ASP A 177 -20.35 9.21 -10.72
N GLN A 178 -20.18 8.46 -9.63
CA GLN A 178 -19.58 8.98 -8.40
C GLN A 178 -18.14 9.46 -8.61
N THR A 179 -17.36 8.76 -9.45
CA THR A 179 -15.98 9.15 -9.79
C THR A 179 -15.95 10.43 -10.64
N ILE A 180 -16.82 10.54 -11.64
CA ILE A 180 -16.99 11.75 -12.45
C ILE A 180 -17.38 12.93 -11.56
N ALA A 181 -18.32 12.74 -10.64
CA ALA A 181 -18.76 13.79 -9.71
C ALA A 181 -17.61 14.31 -8.84
N LEU A 182 -16.72 13.43 -8.35
CA LEU A 182 -15.51 13.84 -7.63
C LEU A 182 -14.59 14.67 -8.52
N MET A 183 -14.35 14.24 -9.75
CA MET A 183 -13.48 14.94 -10.70
C MET A 183 -14.03 16.32 -11.10
N GLN A 184 -15.36 16.45 -11.24
CA GLN A 184 -16.01 17.74 -11.48
C GLN A 184 -15.80 18.72 -10.33
N VAL A 185 -15.94 18.25 -9.09
CA VAL A 185 -15.63 19.06 -7.90
C VAL A 185 -14.13 19.39 -7.85
N GLY A 186 -13.26 18.43 -8.21
CA GLY A 186 -11.81 18.65 -8.37
C GLY A 186 -11.48 19.77 -9.37
N LEU A 187 -12.12 19.77 -10.53
CA LEU A 187 -11.98 20.85 -11.52
C LEU A 187 -12.38 22.21 -10.94
N LYS A 188 -13.55 22.27 -10.29
CA LYS A 188 -14.06 23.50 -9.66
C LYS A 188 -13.13 24.02 -8.57
N GLU A 189 -12.54 23.14 -7.77
CA GLU A 189 -11.62 23.50 -6.70
C GLU A 189 -10.15 23.63 -7.13
N ARG A 190 -9.85 23.52 -8.43
CA ARG A 190 -8.48 23.51 -8.96
C ARG A 190 -7.59 22.43 -8.30
N ARG A 191 -8.18 21.26 -8.03
CA ARG A 191 -7.53 20.04 -7.57
C ARG A 191 -7.60 18.99 -8.67
N VAL A 192 -6.62 19.04 -9.57
CA VAL A 192 -6.50 18.18 -10.75
C VAL A 192 -5.04 17.87 -11.03
N HIS A 193 -4.80 16.78 -11.76
CA HIS A 193 -3.44 16.44 -12.19
C HIS A 193 -2.84 17.44 -13.20
N ASP A 194 -1.55 17.25 -13.48
CA ASP A 194 -0.87 17.88 -14.61
C ASP A 194 -1.21 17.18 -15.94
N ARG A 195 -1.16 17.94 -17.02
CA ARG A 195 -1.44 17.47 -18.37
C ARG A 195 -0.36 16.52 -18.90
N GLU A 196 0.90 16.73 -18.53
CA GLU A 196 2.05 15.93 -19.00
C GLU A 196 1.86 14.43 -18.71
N VAL A 197 1.26 14.10 -17.57
CA VAL A 197 0.94 12.71 -17.20
C VAL A 197 -0.46 12.30 -17.66
N MET A 198 -1.46 13.20 -17.62
CA MET A 198 -2.85 12.87 -17.94
C MET A 198 -3.13 12.60 -19.42
N VAL A 199 -2.29 13.07 -20.35
CA VAL A 199 -2.42 12.74 -21.78
C VAL A 199 -2.33 11.23 -22.08
N ARG A 200 -1.83 10.42 -21.14
CA ARG A 200 -1.73 8.96 -21.28
C ARG A 200 -3.03 8.22 -20.96
N VAL A 201 -3.93 8.84 -20.19
CA VAL A 201 -5.14 8.21 -19.65
C VAL A 201 -6.23 7.95 -20.72
N PRO A 202 -6.46 8.82 -21.73
CA PRO A 202 -7.49 8.57 -22.76
C PRO A 202 -7.33 7.23 -23.47
N ALA A 203 -6.10 6.81 -23.79
CA ALA A 203 -5.84 5.51 -24.41
C ALA A 203 -6.19 4.33 -23.49
N GLN A 204 -5.95 4.47 -22.19
CA GLN A 204 -6.32 3.46 -21.18
C GLN A 204 -7.85 3.32 -21.09
N ILE A 205 -8.57 4.46 -21.09
CA ILE A 205 -10.04 4.46 -21.09
C ILE A 205 -10.58 3.86 -22.39
N ALA A 206 -10.03 4.25 -23.55
CA ALA A 206 -10.45 3.76 -24.86
C ALA A 206 -10.31 2.24 -24.99
N ARG A 207 -9.30 1.63 -24.36
CA ARG A 207 -9.12 0.16 -24.32
C ARG A 207 -10.30 -0.59 -23.68
N GLN A 208 -11.07 0.07 -22.81
CA GLN A 208 -12.24 -0.52 -22.15
C GLN A 208 -13.51 -0.45 -23.02
N ILE A 209 -13.48 0.31 -24.12
CA ILE A 209 -14.59 0.49 -25.05
C ILE A 209 -14.41 -0.50 -26.20
N VAL A 210 -15.23 -1.55 -26.21
CA VAL A 210 -15.18 -2.61 -27.23
C VAL A 210 -16.53 -2.72 -27.92
N ASP A 211 -16.52 -3.13 -29.20
CA ASP A 211 -17.74 -3.40 -29.96
C ASP A 211 -18.31 -4.79 -29.64
N ASP A 212 -17.44 -5.78 -29.44
CA ASP A 212 -17.81 -7.11 -28.95
C ASP A 212 -17.56 -7.20 -27.43
N PRO A 213 -18.61 -7.29 -26.59
CA PRO A 213 -18.48 -7.44 -25.13
C PRO A 213 -17.57 -8.59 -24.70
N ARG A 214 -17.43 -9.66 -25.50
CA ARG A 214 -16.59 -10.82 -25.18
C ARG A 214 -15.09 -10.51 -25.23
N LYS A 215 -14.71 -9.45 -25.95
CA LYS A 215 -13.33 -8.93 -26.00
C LYS A 215 -12.99 -8.02 -24.81
N SER A 216 -13.99 -7.58 -24.04
CA SER A 216 -13.78 -6.75 -22.85
C SER A 216 -12.89 -7.44 -21.82
N LEU A 217 -12.07 -6.65 -21.13
CA LEU A 217 -11.28 -7.13 -19.99
C LEU A 217 -12.18 -7.58 -18.82
N PHE A 218 -13.38 -6.98 -18.68
CA PHE A 218 -14.37 -7.40 -17.69
C PHE A 218 -15.00 -8.77 -17.98
N TYR A 219 -14.92 -9.23 -19.23
CA TYR A 219 -15.42 -10.54 -19.64
C TYR A 219 -14.41 -11.67 -19.38
N LYS A 220 -13.15 -11.35 -19.02
CA LYS A 220 -12.08 -12.33 -18.82
C LYS A 220 -12.49 -13.55 -17.98
N PRO A 221 -13.20 -13.40 -16.84
CA PRO A 221 -13.61 -14.56 -16.03
C PRO A 221 -14.55 -15.54 -16.75
N PHE A 222 -15.37 -15.09 -17.70
CA PHE A 222 -16.38 -15.93 -18.36
C PHE A 222 -15.84 -16.70 -19.58
N ARG A 223 -14.54 -16.57 -19.86
CA ARG A 223 -13.85 -17.31 -20.93
C ARG A 223 -13.65 -18.77 -20.54
N SER A 224 -13.33 -19.03 -19.27
CA SER A 224 -13.15 -20.36 -18.71
C SER A 224 -13.92 -20.52 -17.41
N PHE A 225 -14.37 -21.74 -17.14
CA PHE A 225 -15.09 -22.09 -15.92
C PHE A 225 -14.47 -23.34 -15.30
N PRO A 226 -14.47 -23.45 -13.96
CA PRO A 226 -14.22 -24.71 -13.29
C PRO A 226 -15.21 -25.79 -13.74
N GLU A 227 -14.77 -27.05 -13.70
CA GLU A 227 -15.62 -28.20 -14.04
C GLU A 227 -16.88 -28.28 -13.18
N SER A 228 -16.80 -27.83 -11.93
CA SER A 228 -17.91 -27.77 -10.96
C SER A 228 -19.09 -26.88 -11.39
N VAL A 229 -18.89 -25.96 -12.33
CA VAL A 229 -19.97 -25.10 -12.85
C VAL A 229 -20.68 -25.80 -14.00
N SER A 230 -22.00 -25.99 -13.91
CA SER A 230 -22.80 -26.71 -14.93
C SER A 230 -22.79 -26.00 -16.29
N LEU A 231 -22.95 -26.73 -17.39
CA LEU A 231 -22.99 -26.12 -18.74
C LEU A 231 -24.11 -25.07 -18.87
N SER A 232 -25.29 -25.34 -18.30
CA SER A 232 -26.42 -24.41 -18.28
C SER A 232 -26.08 -23.12 -17.53
N ASP A 233 -25.43 -23.21 -16.36
CA ASP A 233 -24.96 -22.03 -15.63
C ASP A 233 -23.91 -21.26 -16.43
N ARG A 234 -22.98 -21.94 -17.11
CA ARG A 234 -21.95 -21.27 -17.94
C ARG A 234 -22.58 -20.43 -19.05
N GLU A 235 -23.58 -20.97 -19.75
CA GLU A 235 -24.29 -20.27 -20.81
C GLU A 235 -25.05 -19.06 -20.27
N LYS A 236 -25.80 -19.24 -19.18
CA LYS A 236 -26.53 -18.15 -18.52
C LYS A 236 -25.59 -17.03 -18.06
N LEU A 237 -24.51 -17.37 -17.36
CA LEU A 237 -23.52 -16.41 -16.85
C LEU A 237 -22.83 -15.64 -17.99
N ARG A 238 -22.51 -16.31 -19.11
CA ARG A 238 -21.96 -15.65 -20.30
C ARG A 238 -22.95 -14.66 -20.91
N GLY A 239 -24.22 -15.04 -21.05
CA GLY A 239 -25.27 -14.16 -21.55
C GLY A 239 -25.45 -12.93 -20.68
N GLU A 240 -25.56 -13.11 -19.37
CA GLU A 240 -25.68 -12.01 -18.39
C GLU A 240 -24.44 -11.10 -18.42
N ALA A 241 -23.24 -11.66 -18.61
CA ALA A 241 -22.01 -10.88 -18.71
C ALA A 241 -21.95 -10.03 -19.98
N VAL A 242 -22.31 -10.61 -21.13
CA VAL A 242 -22.39 -9.87 -22.41
C VAL A 242 -23.34 -8.69 -22.25
N GLN A 243 -24.53 -8.92 -21.69
CA GLN A 243 -25.53 -7.88 -21.48
C GLN A 243 -25.04 -6.79 -20.51
N ALA A 244 -24.51 -7.16 -19.34
CA ALA A 244 -24.03 -6.16 -18.39
C ALA A 244 -22.89 -5.31 -18.97
N ILE A 245 -22.04 -5.89 -19.81
CA ILE A 245 -20.93 -5.17 -20.44
C ILE A 245 -21.44 -4.24 -21.55
N SER A 246 -22.34 -4.70 -22.42
CA SER A 246 -22.91 -3.88 -23.50
C SER A 246 -23.78 -2.74 -22.98
N ASP A 247 -24.58 -3.00 -21.96
CA ASP A 247 -25.63 -2.08 -21.53
C ASP A 247 -25.15 -1.11 -20.45
N VAL A 248 -24.15 -1.52 -19.65
CA VAL A 248 -23.66 -0.75 -18.49
C VAL A 248 -22.20 -0.34 -18.67
N VAL A 249 -21.29 -1.29 -18.79
CA VAL A 249 -19.84 -1.02 -18.67
C VAL A 249 -19.31 -0.18 -19.84
N VAL A 250 -19.54 -0.61 -21.08
CA VAL A 250 -19.05 0.10 -22.27
C VAL A 250 -19.67 1.51 -22.39
N PRO A 251 -21.00 1.71 -22.21
CA PRO A 251 -21.59 3.04 -22.20
C PRO A 251 -21.03 3.94 -21.09
N ALA A 252 -20.76 3.41 -19.89
CA ALA A 252 -20.15 4.17 -18.80
C ALA A 252 -18.73 4.66 -19.17
N TYR A 253 -17.91 3.81 -19.80
CA TYR A 253 -16.59 4.23 -20.29
C TYR A 253 -16.66 5.21 -21.46
N ARG A 254 -17.62 5.08 -22.39
CA ARG A 254 -17.83 6.08 -23.45
C ARG A 254 -18.18 7.44 -22.86
N HIS A 255 -19.08 7.48 -21.87
CA HIS A 255 -19.43 8.70 -21.15
C HIS A 255 -18.20 9.30 -20.43
N PHE A 256 -17.44 8.45 -19.75
CA PHE A 256 -16.23 8.86 -19.04
C PHE A 256 -15.15 9.42 -19.98
N LEU A 257 -14.89 8.77 -21.11
CA LEU A 257 -13.92 9.23 -22.10
C LEU A 257 -14.29 10.61 -22.63
N LYS A 258 -15.57 10.83 -22.93
CA LYS A 258 -16.08 12.14 -23.37
C LYS A 258 -15.83 13.21 -22.30
N PHE A 259 -16.27 12.98 -21.06
CA PHE A 259 -16.01 13.90 -19.95
C PHE A 259 -14.52 14.17 -19.75
N PHE A 260 -13.70 13.13 -19.83
CA PHE A 260 -12.26 13.24 -19.63
C PHE A 260 -11.61 14.14 -20.69
N ASN A 261 -11.91 13.91 -21.96
CA ASN A 261 -11.33 14.67 -23.07
C ASN A 261 -11.87 16.10 -23.15
N ASP A 262 -13.16 16.28 -22.90
CA ASP A 262 -13.82 17.58 -23.11
C ASP A 262 -13.67 18.52 -21.92
N SER A 263 -13.50 17.98 -20.70
CA SER A 263 -13.52 18.78 -19.47
C SER A 263 -12.30 18.56 -18.58
N TYR A 264 -11.96 17.30 -18.26
CA TYR A 264 -10.91 17.05 -17.27
C TYR A 264 -9.51 17.36 -17.81
N LEU A 265 -9.15 16.84 -18.99
CA LEU A 265 -7.84 17.03 -19.58
C LEU A 265 -7.54 18.52 -19.93
N PRO A 266 -8.48 19.30 -20.50
CA PRO A 266 -8.30 20.74 -20.69
C PRO A 266 -8.18 21.50 -19.37
N GLY A 267 -8.82 21.03 -18.30
CA GLY A 267 -8.77 21.66 -16.97
C GLY A 267 -7.49 21.38 -16.17
N CYS A 268 -6.69 20.38 -16.57
CA CYS A 268 -5.43 20.01 -15.93
C CYS A 268 -4.40 21.13 -15.92
N PHE A 269 -3.46 21.09 -14.96
CA PHE A 269 -2.34 22.05 -14.94
C PHE A 269 -1.38 21.79 -16.11
N PRO A 270 -0.76 22.83 -16.69
CA PRO A 270 0.11 22.65 -17.86
C PRO A 270 1.43 21.94 -17.56
N ARG A 271 1.93 22.01 -16.32
CA ARG A 271 3.23 21.45 -15.90
C ARG A 271 3.07 20.48 -14.74
N ALA A 272 4.04 19.59 -14.55
CA ALA A 272 4.10 18.77 -13.35
C ALA A 272 4.32 19.58 -12.06
N GLY A 273 3.63 19.16 -10.99
CA GLY A 273 3.91 19.62 -9.63
C GLY A 273 2.66 19.97 -8.83
N VAL A 274 2.54 19.36 -7.64
CA VAL A 274 1.38 19.53 -6.75
C VAL A 274 1.32 20.92 -6.08
N TRP A 275 2.43 21.67 -6.12
CA TRP A 275 2.51 23.05 -5.64
C TRP A 275 1.54 24.00 -6.35
N GLN A 276 1.05 23.61 -7.53
CA GLN A 276 0.06 24.38 -8.31
C GLN A 276 -1.36 24.28 -7.73
N MET A 277 -1.65 23.29 -6.89
CA MET A 277 -2.96 23.15 -6.24
C MET A 277 -3.11 24.13 -5.06
N PRO A 278 -4.35 24.47 -4.67
CA PRO A 278 -4.58 25.20 -3.41
C PRO A 278 -3.97 24.47 -2.22
N ARG A 279 -3.11 25.17 -1.48
CA ARG A 279 -2.28 24.65 -0.37
C ARG A 279 -1.34 23.51 -0.79
N GLY A 280 -0.80 23.60 -2.01
CA GLY A 280 0.03 22.57 -2.63
C GLY A 280 1.38 22.36 -1.96
N LYS A 281 1.99 23.41 -1.40
CA LYS A 281 3.25 23.30 -0.65
C LYS A 281 3.06 22.53 0.65
N GLU A 282 2.00 22.85 1.39
CA GLU A 282 1.61 22.18 2.63
C GLU A 282 1.22 20.72 2.33
N PHE A 283 0.50 20.48 1.25
CA PHE A 283 0.17 19.13 0.82
C PHE A 283 1.43 18.33 0.42
N TYR A 284 2.39 18.94 -0.27
CA TYR A 284 3.65 18.28 -0.61
C TYR A 284 4.45 17.94 0.66
N ALA A 285 4.53 18.83 1.64
CA ALA A 285 5.18 18.57 2.92
C ALA A 285 4.48 17.44 3.70
N PHE A 286 3.14 17.45 3.77
CA PHE A 286 2.34 16.36 4.33
C PHE A 286 2.64 15.02 3.64
N ARG A 287 2.70 15.02 2.30
CA ARG A 287 3.04 13.85 1.49
C ARG A 287 4.46 13.35 1.78
N CYS A 288 5.46 14.23 1.86
CA CYS A 288 6.82 13.84 2.25
C CYS A 288 6.81 13.12 3.60
N ARG A 289 6.27 13.75 4.66
CA ARG A 289 6.19 13.15 6.00
C ARG A 289 5.43 11.82 6.01
N ARG A 290 4.32 11.72 5.28
CA ARG A 290 3.53 10.49 5.20
C ARG A 290 4.33 9.32 4.62
N PHE A 291 5.12 9.55 3.57
CA PHE A 291 5.84 8.51 2.84
C PHE A 291 7.25 8.23 3.40
N THR A 292 7.92 9.22 3.96
CA THR A 292 9.26 9.04 4.57
C THR A 292 9.17 8.68 6.05
N THR A 293 8.05 8.96 6.70
CA THR A 293 7.87 8.86 8.17
C THR A 293 8.80 9.77 8.97
N THR A 294 9.49 10.71 8.32
CA THR A 294 10.40 11.67 8.95
C THR A 294 9.76 13.04 9.10
N ASP A 295 10.27 13.85 10.03
CA ASP A 295 9.90 15.26 10.18
C ASP A 295 10.76 16.21 9.34
N LEU A 296 11.58 15.66 8.42
CA LEU A 296 12.40 16.46 7.53
C LEU A 296 11.53 17.24 6.54
N THR A 297 11.92 18.48 6.29
CA THR A 297 11.30 19.32 5.27
C THR A 297 11.61 18.78 3.86
N PRO A 298 10.77 19.09 2.85
CA PRO A 298 11.04 18.72 1.47
C PRO A 298 12.41 19.21 0.97
N SER A 299 12.86 20.40 1.38
CA SER A 299 14.18 20.93 1.03
C SER A 299 15.32 20.10 1.62
N GLN A 300 15.23 19.72 2.90
CA GLN A 300 16.22 18.86 3.54
C GLN A 300 16.30 17.49 2.86
N ILE A 301 15.15 16.90 2.52
CA ILE A 301 15.09 15.63 1.77
C ILE A 301 15.76 15.79 0.40
N HIS A 302 15.48 16.89 -0.31
CA HIS A 302 16.09 17.17 -1.61
C HIS A 302 17.62 17.34 -1.51
N ASP A 303 18.11 18.04 -0.50
CA ASP A 303 19.55 18.22 -0.29
C ASP A 303 20.26 16.93 0.08
N ILE A 304 19.64 16.06 0.89
CA ILE A 304 20.12 14.69 1.13
C ILE A 304 20.21 13.94 -0.20
N GLY A 305 19.15 13.99 -1.02
CA GLY A 305 19.13 13.35 -2.34
C GLY A 305 20.28 13.79 -3.24
N LYS A 306 20.55 15.10 -3.33
CA LYS A 306 21.68 15.63 -4.12
C LYS A 306 23.03 15.10 -3.62
N ARG A 307 23.22 15.05 -2.29
CA ARG A 307 24.46 14.50 -1.69
C ARG A 307 24.62 13.02 -2.00
N GLU A 308 23.54 12.23 -1.86
CA GLU A 308 23.59 10.79 -2.15
C GLU A 308 23.80 10.50 -3.64
N VAL A 309 23.20 11.27 -4.55
CA VAL A 309 23.48 11.14 -6.00
C VAL A 309 24.96 11.39 -6.28
N LYS A 310 25.55 12.45 -5.71
CA LYS A 310 26.98 12.75 -5.87
C LYS A 310 27.85 11.62 -5.30
N ARG A 311 27.54 11.15 -4.09
CA ARG A 311 28.29 10.09 -3.40
C ARG A 311 28.25 8.78 -4.21
N ILE A 312 27.06 8.32 -4.59
CA ILE A 312 26.86 7.07 -5.33
C ILE A 312 27.53 7.14 -6.70
N ARG A 313 27.42 8.28 -7.41
CA ARG A 313 28.13 8.47 -8.69
C ARG A 313 29.64 8.34 -8.52
N GLY A 314 30.22 8.93 -7.48
CA GLY A 314 31.65 8.80 -7.17
C GLY A 314 32.07 7.35 -6.89
N GLU A 315 31.24 6.58 -6.17
CA GLU A 315 31.50 5.16 -5.95
C GLU A 315 31.40 4.34 -7.25
N MET A 316 30.40 4.61 -8.10
CA MET A 316 30.28 3.95 -9.40
C MET A 316 31.52 4.23 -10.27
N GLU A 317 32.02 5.46 -10.31
CA GLU A 317 33.23 5.81 -11.06
C GLU A 317 34.48 5.07 -10.55
N LYS A 318 34.61 4.87 -9.23
CA LYS A 318 35.70 4.05 -8.67
C LYS A 318 35.63 2.61 -9.16
N VAL A 319 34.43 2.01 -9.14
CA VAL A 319 34.21 0.65 -9.63
C VAL A 319 34.49 0.54 -11.13
N ILE A 320 34.03 1.51 -11.94
CA ILE A 320 34.32 1.54 -13.39
C ILE A 320 35.83 1.53 -13.64
N ARG A 321 36.60 2.36 -12.94
CA ARG A 321 38.08 2.37 -13.07
C ARG A 321 38.72 1.02 -12.74
N GLN A 322 38.19 0.29 -11.75
CA GLN A 322 38.69 -1.04 -11.40
C GLN A 322 38.47 -2.07 -12.52
N THR A 323 37.42 -1.90 -13.33
CA THR A 323 37.19 -2.76 -14.50
C THR A 323 38.16 -2.50 -15.65
N LYS A 324 38.98 -1.43 -15.56
CA LYS A 324 39.87 -0.95 -16.62
C LYS A 324 39.14 -0.65 -17.93
N PHE A 325 37.84 -0.34 -17.86
CA PHE A 325 37.08 0.14 -18.99
C PHE A 325 37.60 1.51 -19.43
N ASP A 326 37.83 1.68 -20.72
CA ASP A 326 38.25 2.93 -21.33
C ASP A 326 37.03 3.63 -21.95
N GLY A 327 36.82 4.89 -21.60
CA GLY A 327 35.66 5.68 -22.01
C GLY A 327 34.92 6.37 -20.87
N SER A 328 33.87 7.10 -21.23
CA SER A 328 33.05 7.87 -20.31
C SER A 328 32.08 7.01 -19.52
N PHE A 329 31.55 7.59 -18.43
CA PHE A 329 30.48 6.96 -17.64
C PHE A 329 29.24 6.60 -18.49
N ARG A 330 28.90 7.42 -19.48
CA ARG A 330 27.77 7.17 -20.37
C ARG A 330 28.04 5.97 -21.29
N GLU A 331 29.25 5.88 -21.83
CA GLU A 331 29.68 4.75 -22.66
C GLU A 331 29.76 3.46 -21.86
N PHE A 332 30.24 3.51 -20.60
CA PHE A 332 30.19 2.35 -19.70
C PHE A 332 28.76 1.88 -19.46
N LEU A 333 27.83 2.80 -19.20
CA LEU A 333 26.41 2.48 -19.03
C LEU A 333 25.74 1.95 -20.31
N ASP A 334 26.22 2.34 -21.48
CA ASP A 334 25.76 1.81 -22.75
C ASP A 334 26.30 0.40 -22.98
N PHE A 335 27.62 0.21 -22.80
CA PHE A 335 28.29 -1.09 -22.81
C PHE A 335 27.58 -2.12 -21.90
N MET A 336 27.25 -1.74 -20.66
CA MET A 336 26.51 -2.60 -19.73
C MET A 336 25.09 -2.96 -20.21
N ARG A 337 24.48 -2.15 -21.07
CA ARG A 337 23.13 -2.35 -21.60
C ARG A 337 23.11 -3.00 -22.98
N THR A 338 24.23 -3.08 -23.68
CA THR A 338 24.27 -3.52 -25.09
C THR A 338 25.20 -4.70 -25.32
N ASP A 339 26.27 -4.86 -24.52
CA ASP A 339 27.19 -5.98 -24.74
C ASP A 339 26.48 -7.32 -24.42
N PRO A 340 26.44 -8.26 -25.39
CA PRO A 340 25.78 -9.55 -25.24
C PRO A 340 26.21 -10.35 -24.00
N ARG A 341 27.40 -10.11 -23.45
CA ARG A 341 27.90 -10.79 -22.24
C ARG A 341 27.04 -10.56 -21.00
N PHE A 342 26.29 -9.45 -20.95
CA PHE A 342 25.40 -9.14 -19.84
C PHE A 342 24.00 -9.72 -20.02
N PHE A 343 23.74 -10.37 -21.15
CA PHE A 343 22.47 -11.02 -21.46
C PHE A 343 22.57 -12.54 -21.32
N LEU A 344 21.54 -13.15 -20.74
CA LEU A 344 21.45 -14.60 -20.64
C LEU A 344 21.16 -15.19 -22.03
N GLN A 345 21.94 -16.18 -22.45
CA GLN A 345 21.61 -16.97 -23.62
C GLN A 345 20.41 -17.89 -23.32
N GLU A 346 19.50 -18.03 -24.28
CA GLU A 346 18.13 -18.58 -24.16
C GLU A 346 17.99 -19.93 -23.43
N ARG A 347 19.06 -20.72 -23.28
CA ARG A 347 19.00 -22.06 -22.69
C ARG A 347 18.59 -22.07 -21.20
N ARG A 348 18.68 -20.93 -20.49
CA ARG A 348 18.26 -20.77 -19.09
C ARG A 348 17.73 -19.36 -18.86
N GLY A 349 16.41 -19.17 -18.99
CA GLY A 349 15.78 -17.88 -18.82
C GLY A 349 15.95 -17.24 -17.42
N PRO A 350 15.62 -15.94 -17.28
CA PRO A 350 15.86 -15.13 -16.07
C PRO A 350 15.24 -15.67 -14.77
N VAL A 351 14.20 -16.49 -14.85
CA VAL A 351 13.57 -17.13 -13.67
C VAL A 351 14.51 -18.17 -13.03
N GLY A 352 15.29 -18.90 -13.84
CA GLY A 352 16.22 -19.92 -13.36
C GLY A 352 17.44 -19.33 -12.65
N SER A 353 17.91 -18.16 -13.08
CA SER A 353 19.04 -17.46 -12.45
C SER A 353 18.64 -16.76 -11.15
N LEU A 354 17.47 -16.10 -11.10
CA LEU A 354 16.94 -15.47 -9.89
C LEU A 354 16.66 -16.48 -8.76
N SER A 355 16.10 -17.64 -9.12
CA SER A 355 15.83 -18.71 -8.15
C SER A 355 17.11 -19.26 -7.50
N ARG A 356 18.22 -19.30 -8.24
CA ARG A 356 19.53 -19.70 -7.69
C ARG A 356 20.21 -18.57 -6.91
N GLY A 357 20.04 -17.32 -7.33
CA GLY A 357 20.50 -16.15 -6.58
C GLY A 357 19.90 -16.10 -5.16
N ASP A 358 18.61 -16.42 -5.01
CA ASP A 358 17.97 -16.53 -3.69
C ASP A 358 18.56 -17.69 -2.86
N GLN A 359 18.77 -18.87 -3.48
CA GLN A 359 19.40 -20.01 -2.79
C GLN A 359 20.83 -19.71 -2.32
N ALA A 360 21.63 -19.02 -3.13
CA ALA A 360 22.99 -18.60 -2.78
C ALA A 360 23.01 -17.51 -1.69
N ASN A 361 22.04 -16.59 -1.70
CA ASN A 361 21.98 -15.52 -0.70
C ASN A 361 21.51 -16.04 0.68
N ARG A 362 20.70 -17.12 0.72
CA ARG A 362 20.34 -17.82 1.97
C ARG A 362 21.52 -18.52 2.65
N SER A 363 22.55 -18.85 1.88
CA SER A 363 23.75 -19.53 2.37
C SER A 363 24.95 -18.57 2.57
N ALA A 364 24.78 -17.28 2.26
CA ALA A 364 25.78 -16.26 2.50
C ALA A 364 25.75 -15.77 3.96
N PRO A 365 26.88 -15.77 4.69
CA PRO A 365 26.94 -15.23 6.04
C PRO A 365 26.86 -13.70 6.00
N GLY A 366 25.66 -13.16 6.25
CA GLY A 366 25.42 -11.74 6.46
C GLY A 366 25.36 -11.38 7.95
N PRO A 367 25.58 -10.10 8.33
CA PRO A 367 25.60 -9.67 9.74
C PRO A 367 24.22 -9.75 10.45
N ILE A 368 23.15 -10.07 9.72
CA ILE A 368 21.80 -10.27 10.25
C ILE A 368 21.26 -11.57 9.64
N VAL A 369 21.51 -12.69 10.29
CA VAL A 369 20.80 -13.94 10.01
C VAL A 369 19.50 -13.89 10.81
N PRO A 370 18.31 -13.91 10.17
CA PRO A 370 17.05 -13.95 10.90
C PRO A 370 17.00 -15.21 11.77
N SER A 371 16.51 -15.10 13.01
CA SER A 371 16.36 -16.25 13.93
C SER A 371 15.34 -17.29 13.44
N THR A 372 14.55 -16.94 12.42
CA THR A 372 13.56 -17.79 11.76
C THR A 372 13.75 -17.69 10.25
N ALA A 373 13.80 -18.84 9.58
CA ALA A 373 13.88 -18.87 8.13
C ALA A 373 12.61 -18.23 7.53
N PRO A 374 12.74 -17.24 6.62
CA PRO A 374 11.58 -16.65 5.97
C PRO A 374 10.88 -17.68 5.07
N ASP A 375 9.58 -17.47 4.85
CA ASP A 375 8.80 -18.27 3.89
C ASP A 375 9.49 -18.34 2.52
N PRO A 376 9.40 -19.48 1.80
CA PRO A 376 10.03 -19.64 0.50
C PRO A 376 9.49 -18.62 -0.52
N LEU A 377 10.40 -17.92 -1.20
CA LEU A 377 10.09 -17.00 -2.29
C LEU A 377 9.95 -17.81 -3.58
N TRP A 378 8.86 -17.60 -4.31
CA TRP A 378 8.62 -18.24 -5.59
C TRP A 378 8.79 -17.21 -6.71
N CYS A 379 9.82 -17.40 -7.54
CA CYS A 379 10.05 -16.56 -8.72
C CYS A 379 9.24 -17.10 -9.91
N ARG A 380 8.45 -16.25 -10.56
CA ARG A 380 7.72 -16.58 -11.80
C ARG A 380 7.87 -15.45 -12.80
N GLY A 381 7.97 -15.80 -14.09
CA GLY A 381 7.84 -14.83 -15.16
C GLY A 381 6.41 -14.30 -15.22
N ASN A 382 6.23 -13.03 -15.57
CA ASN A 382 4.90 -12.48 -15.78
C ASN A 382 4.35 -13.02 -17.12
N PRO A 383 3.27 -13.83 -17.13
CA PRO A 383 2.74 -14.43 -18.35
C PRO A 383 2.15 -13.41 -19.33
N ASP A 384 1.80 -12.20 -18.85
CA ASP A 384 1.22 -11.11 -19.65
C ASP A 384 2.27 -10.04 -20.03
N ALA A 385 3.57 -10.32 -19.89
CA ALA A 385 4.66 -9.37 -20.12
C ALA A 385 4.81 -8.87 -21.58
N SER A 386 3.96 -9.33 -22.52
CA SER A 386 3.95 -8.85 -23.90
C SER A 386 3.36 -7.43 -24.07
N GLY A 387 2.80 -6.83 -23.01
CA GLY A 387 2.27 -5.46 -23.02
C GLY A 387 3.18 -4.43 -22.36
N ALA A 388 3.36 -3.27 -23.01
CA ALA A 388 3.96 -2.09 -22.38
C ALA A 388 3.11 -1.64 -21.18
N GLY A 389 3.65 -1.67 -19.96
CA GLY A 389 2.97 -1.16 -18.76
C GLY A 389 3.28 -1.86 -17.43
N TYR A 390 3.97 -3.00 -17.43
CA TYR A 390 4.30 -3.73 -16.21
C TYR A 390 5.63 -3.27 -15.58
N ASN A 391 5.72 -3.32 -14.24
CA ASN A 391 6.98 -3.13 -13.54
C ASN A 391 7.93 -4.32 -13.82
N ASN A 392 9.23 -4.03 -13.92
CA ASN A 392 10.27 -5.03 -14.20
C ASN A 392 10.47 -6.08 -13.09
N GLY A 393 9.82 -5.89 -11.93
CA GLY A 393 9.77 -6.83 -10.82
C GLY A 393 8.77 -6.37 -9.75
N LEU A 394 8.06 -7.31 -9.13
CA LEU A 394 7.12 -7.04 -8.04
C LEU A 394 7.19 -8.17 -7.01
N PHE A 395 7.20 -7.81 -5.73
CA PHE A 395 6.97 -8.75 -4.64
C PHE A 395 5.49 -8.74 -4.26
N THR A 396 4.85 -9.90 -4.35
CA THR A 396 3.49 -10.10 -3.86
C THR A 396 3.53 -10.95 -2.60
N VAL A 397 2.96 -10.46 -1.51
CA VAL A 397 2.84 -11.22 -0.27
C VAL A 397 1.83 -12.36 -0.50
N PRO A 398 2.13 -13.60 -0.09
CA PRO A 398 1.15 -14.69 -0.14
C PRO A 398 -0.12 -14.26 0.61
N ARG A 399 -1.28 -14.45 -0.01
CA ARG A 399 -2.54 -14.24 0.71
C ARG A 399 -2.61 -15.29 1.81
N ARG A 400 -2.63 -14.85 3.08
CA ARG A 400 -2.93 -15.77 4.18
C ARG A 400 -4.30 -16.37 3.88
N LEU A 401 -4.33 -17.69 3.75
CA LEU A 401 -5.57 -18.46 3.75
C LEU A 401 -6.22 -18.18 5.11
N THR A 402 -7.21 -17.29 5.16
CA THR A 402 -8.20 -17.37 6.23
C THR A 402 -8.97 -18.65 5.96
N ALA A 403 -8.76 -19.64 6.83
CA ALA A 403 -9.47 -20.92 6.80
C ALA A 403 -10.99 -20.71 6.87
#